data_AF-A0A8J9X7J2-F1
#
_entry.id   AF-A0A8J9X7J2-F1
#
_cell.length_a   1.000
_cell.length_b   1.000
_cell.length_c   1.000
_cell.angle_alpha   90.00
_cell.angle_beta   90.00
_cell.angle_gamma   90.00
#
_symmetry.space_group_name_H-M   'P 1'
#
loop_
_entity.id
_entity.type
_entity.pdbx_description
1 polymer ?
#
loop_
_entity_poly.entity_id
_entity_poly.type
_entity_poly.pdbx_seq_one_letter_code
_entity_poly.pdbx_strand_id
1 'polypeptide(L)'
;HRRVAVTSVGSKSLSTSPHLIGDYTVIDHTYDAVVVGAGGSGLRAAMGLSEAGFKTACVTKLFPTRSHTVAAQGGINAALGNMGEDDWRWHMYDTVKGSDWLGDQ
;
A
#
# COMPACT_ATOMS: atom_id res chain seq x y z
N HIS A 1 9.17 21.65 7.80
CA HIS A 1 9.02 20.34 7.13
C HIS A 1 8.61 19.29 8.15
N ARG A 2 7.31 19.13 8.41
CA ARG A 2 6.81 18.29 9.52
C ARG A 2 6.41 16.91 8.99
N ARG A 3 6.92 15.86 9.64
CA ARG A 3 6.52 14.45 9.47
C ARG A 3 5.65 14.06 10.65
N VAL A 4 4.69 13.18 10.41
CA VAL A 4 3.67 12.73 11.36
C VAL A 4 4.18 11.49 12.10
N ALA A 5 4.03 11.49 13.43
CA ALA A 5 4.23 10.32 14.28
C ALA A 5 2.89 9.55 14.38
N VAL A 6 2.94 8.22 14.22
CA VAL A 6 1.77 7.34 14.37
C VAL A 6 2.04 6.42 15.56
N THR A 7 1.21 6.51 16.60
CA THR A 7 1.27 5.64 17.79
C THR A 7 0.04 4.75 17.78
N SER A 8 0.21 3.42 17.80
CA SER A 8 -0.91 2.48 17.92
C SER A 8 -1.28 2.30 19.39
N VAL A 9 -2.56 2.47 19.74
CA VAL A 9 -3.09 1.98 21.02
C VAL A 9 -4.48 1.39 20.79
N GLY A 10 -4.68 0.18 21.34
CA GLY A 10 -5.89 -0.62 21.19
C GLY A 10 -7.18 0.03 21.71
N SER A 11 -8.28 -0.62 21.35
CA SER A 11 -9.69 -0.27 21.57
C SER A 11 -10.01 0.29 22.97
N LYS A 12 -9.98 1.61 23.12
CA LYS A 12 -10.79 2.35 24.09
C LYS A 12 -11.32 3.62 23.42
N SER A 13 -12.63 3.86 23.57
CA SER A 13 -13.32 5.09 23.18
C SER A 13 -12.57 6.29 23.77
N LEU A 14 -11.91 7.06 22.90
CA LEU A 14 -11.11 8.24 23.27
C LEU A 14 -11.90 9.50 22.89
N SER A 15 -12.13 10.38 23.85
CA SER A 15 -12.76 11.68 23.60
C SER A 15 -11.85 12.53 22.70
N THR A 16 -12.39 13.05 21.60
CA THR A 16 -11.73 13.89 20.58
C THR A 16 -11.46 15.31 21.08
N SER A 17 -10.62 15.46 22.10
CA SER A 17 -10.06 16.76 22.49
C SER A 17 -8.66 16.89 21.89
N PRO A 18 -8.32 17.98 21.18
CA PRO A 18 -6.97 18.17 20.66
C PRO A 18 -5.98 18.24 21.83
N HIS A 19 -5.15 17.20 21.97
CA HIS A 19 -4.11 17.17 22.99
C HIS A 19 -2.82 17.75 22.40
N LEU A 20 -2.16 18.62 23.15
CA LEU A 20 -0.86 19.17 22.77
C LEU A 20 0.25 18.21 23.23
N ILE A 21 1.13 17.79 22.31
CA ILE A 21 2.40 17.14 22.65
C ILE A 21 3.49 18.12 22.23
N GLY A 22 4.01 18.90 23.19
CA GLY A 22 4.87 20.05 22.90
C GLY A 22 4.14 21.12 22.06
N ASP A 23 4.81 21.66 21.04
CA ASP A 23 4.27 22.68 20.12
C ASP A 23 3.39 22.10 18.99
N TYR A 24 2.97 20.85 19.12
CA TYR A 24 2.22 20.14 18.08
C TYR A 24 0.78 19.84 18.54
N THR A 25 -0.18 20.34 17.77
CA THR A 25 -1.58 19.91 17.86
C THR A 25 -1.69 18.49 17.33
N VAL A 26 -2.10 17.56 18.19
CA VAL A 26 -2.40 16.18 17.79
C VAL A 26 -3.87 16.09 17.38
N ILE A 27 -4.11 15.48 16.22
CA ILE A 27 -5.45 15.20 15.71
C ILE A 27 -5.57 13.69 15.56
N ASP A 28 -6.44 13.08 16.36
CA ASP A 28 -6.71 11.65 16.32
C ASP A 28 -7.81 11.33 15.30
N HIS A 29 -7.57 10.30 14.49
CA HIS A 29 -8.55 9.78 13.54
C HIS A 29 -8.68 8.27 13.70
N THR A 30 -9.91 7.76 13.63
CA THR A 30 -10.20 6.32 13.73
C THR A 30 -10.66 5.76 12.39
N TYR A 31 -9.99 4.69 11.96
CA TYR A 31 -10.22 3.94 10.72
C TYR A 31 -10.03 2.45 10.99
N ASP A 32 -10.62 1.60 10.15
CA ASP A 32 -10.45 0.14 10.26
C ASP A 32 -9.10 -0.29 9.68
N ALA A 33 -8.63 0.42 8.64
CA ALA A 33 -7.33 0.21 8.02
C ALA A 33 -6.69 1.53 7.58
N VAL A 34 -5.36 1.59 7.65
CA VAL A 34 -4.56 2.72 7.17
C VAL A 34 -3.52 2.21 6.18
N VAL A 35 -3.57 2.74 4.96
CA VAL A 35 -2.61 2.48 3.89
C VAL A 35 -1.65 3.65 3.78
N VAL A 36 -0.34 3.36 3.87
CA VAL A 36 0.71 4.38 3.74
C VAL A 36 1.37 4.27 2.37
N GLY A 37 1.14 5.28 1.54
CA GLY A 37 1.62 5.37 0.15
C GLY A 37 0.48 5.21 -0.86
N ALA A 38 0.46 6.09 -1.87
CA ALA A 38 -0.53 6.07 -2.95
C ALA A 38 0.11 5.76 -4.31
N GLY A 39 1.05 4.80 -4.32
CA GLY A 39 1.55 4.15 -5.54
C GLY A 39 0.59 3.05 -6.02
N GLY A 40 0.96 2.30 -7.07
CA GLY A 40 0.10 1.25 -7.63
C GLY A 40 -0.37 0.22 -6.60
N SER A 41 0.55 -0.27 -5.75
CA SER A 41 0.23 -1.22 -4.68
C SER A 41 -0.68 -0.61 -3.60
N GLY A 42 -0.37 0.60 -3.14
CA GLY A 42 -1.13 1.29 -2.10
C GLY A 42 -2.55 1.65 -2.54
N LEU A 43 -2.71 2.17 -3.77
CA LEU A 43 -4.04 2.43 -4.32
C LEU A 43 -4.85 1.15 -4.53
N ARG A 44 -4.22 0.06 -5.01
CA ARG A 44 -4.91 -1.23 -5.17
C ARG A 44 -5.35 -1.82 -3.83
N ALA A 45 -4.52 -1.73 -2.80
CA ALA A 45 -4.86 -2.17 -1.45
C ALA A 45 -5.99 -1.32 -0.83
N ALA A 46 -5.90 0.01 -0.93
CA ALA A 46 -6.91 0.91 -0.41
C ALA A 46 -8.29 0.69 -1.08
N MET A 47 -8.31 0.50 -2.40
CA MET A 47 -9.53 0.17 -3.14
C MET A 47 -10.14 -1.14 -2.64
N GLY A 48 -9.36 -2.22 -2.55
CA GLY A 48 -9.86 -3.53 -2.13
C GLY A 48 -10.41 -3.53 -0.70
N LEU A 49 -9.77 -2.80 0.22
CA LEU A 49 -10.28 -2.63 1.59
C LEU A 49 -11.60 -1.86 1.62
N SER A 50 -11.72 -0.79 0.82
CA SER A 50 -12.97 -0.05 0.69
C SER A 50 -14.09 -0.86 0.04
N GLU A 51 -13.79 -1.67 -1.00
CA GLU A 51 -14.75 -2.58 -1.63
C GLU A 51 -15.26 -3.65 -0.66
N ALA A 52 -14.40 -4.13 0.24
CA ALA A 52 -14.77 -5.07 1.30
C ALA A 52 -15.54 -4.41 2.47
N GLY A 53 -15.82 -3.10 2.40
CA GLY A 53 -16.62 -2.37 3.38
C GLY A 53 -15.83 -1.76 4.54
N PHE A 54 -14.49 -1.81 4.52
CA PHE A 54 -13.66 -1.23 5.58
C PHE A 54 -13.47 0.27 5.40
N LYS A 55 -13.63 1.01 6.50
CA LYS A 55 -13.31 2.44 6.56
C LYS A 55 -11.79 2.62 6.46
N THR A 56 -11.32 2.95 5.26
CA THR A 56 -9.90 2.95 4.92
C THR A 56 -9.36 4.36 4.75
N ALA A 57 -8.22 4.67 5.36
CA ALA A 57 -7.48 5.90 5.11
C ALA A 57 -6.25 5.62 4.22
N CYS A 58 -6.05 6.40 3.16
CA CYS A 58 -4.84 6.36 2.35
C CYS A 58 -4.02 7.64 2.56
N VAL A 59 -2.82 7.50 3.11
CA VAL A 59 -1.94 8.62 3.46
C VAL A 59 -0.74 8.62 2.52
N THR A 60 -0.50 9.73 1.82
CA THR A 60 0.62 9.85 0.89
C THR A 60 1.32 11.19 1.03
N LYS A 61 2.66 11.19 0.90
CA LYS A 61 3.47 12.41 0.88
C LYS A 61 3.33 13.18 -0.44
N LEU A 62 3.09 12.46 -1.53
CA LEU A 62 2.98 13.01 -2.88
C LEU A 62 1.54 12.86 -3.36
N PHE A 63 1.11 13.75 -4.25
CA PHE A 63 -0.14 13.56 -4.98
C PHE A 63 -0.08 12.19 -5.70
N PRO A 64 -1.13 11.34 -5.65
CA PRO A 64 -1.06 9.94 -6.04
C PRO A 64 -0.43 9.66 -7.42
N THR A 65 -0.72 10.51 -8.41
CA THR A 65 -0.18 10.37 -9.77
C THR A 65 1.29 10.76 -9.92
N ARG A 66 1.95 11.21 -8.85
CA ARG A 66 3.41 11.48 -8.80
C ARG A 66 4.19 10.42 -8.02
N SER A 67 3.56 9.30 -7.69
CA SER A 67 4.25 8.14 -7.14
C SER A 67 5.19 7.53 -8.18
N HIS A 68 6.27 6.87 -7.75
CA HIS A 68 7.27 6.31 -8.69
C HIS A 68 6.70 5.23 -9.62
N THR A 69 5.53 4.66 -9.29
CA THR A 69 4.79 3.78 -10.20
C THR A 69 4.49 4.45 -11.55
N VAL A 70 4.37 5.79 -11.59
CA VAL A 70 4.15 6.56 -12.84
C VAL A 70 5.30 6.44 -13.84
N ALA A 71 6.50 6.12 -13.37
CA ALA A 71 7.71 6.05 -14.20
C ALA A 71 7.94 4.68 -14.85
N ALA A 72 7.08 3.68 -14.59
CA ALA A 72 7.22 2.35 -15.17
C ALA A 72 6.92 2.36 -16.68
N GLN A 73 7.75 1.69 -17.48
CA GLN A 73 7.66 1.70 -18.96
C GLN A 73 7.49 0.33 -19.61
N GLY A 74 8.09 -0.73 -19.05
CA GLY A 74 8.16 -2.04 -19.72
C GLY A 74 6.84 -2.81 -19.78
N GLY A 75 6.03 -2.77 -18.71
CA GLY A 75 4.77 -3.51 -18.61
C GLY A 75 4.68 -4.33 -17.32
N ILE A 76 3.73 -5.27 -17.28
CA ILE A 76 3.51 -6.22 -16.17
C ILE A 76 3.55 -7.62 -16.77
N ASN A 77 4.39 -8.50 -16.21
CA ASN A 77 4.47 -9.89 -16.66
C ASN A 77 3.25 -10.67 -16.14
N ALA A 78 2.56 -11.36 -17.04
CA ALA A 78 1.44 -12.24 -16.72
C ALA A 78 1.33 -13.33 -17.78
N ALA A 79 1.14 -14.58 -17.34
CA ALA A 79 0.98 -15.73 -18.22
C ALA A 79 -0.45 -15.76 -18.81
N LEU A 80 -0.71 -14.86 -19.77
CA LEU A 80 -2.04 -14.68 -20.37
C LEU A 80 -2.25 -15.49 -21.66
N GLY A 81 -1.18 -16.02 -22.26
CA GLY A 81 -1.25 -16.82 -23.49
C GLY A 81 -1.63 -16.05 -24.77
N ASN A 82 -1.56 -14.71 -24.74
CA ASN A 82 -2.04 -13.88 -25.87
C ASN A 82 -1.14 -13.93 -27.12
N MET A 83 0.15 -14.27 -26.97
CA MET A 83 1.14 -14.29 -28.06
C MET A 83 1.63 -15.70 -28.41
N GLY A 84 1.15 -16.71 -27.69
CA GLY A 84 1.59 -18.11 -27.77
C GLY A 84 1.08 -18.87 -26.55
N GLU A 85 1.23 -20.19 -26.54
CA GLU A 85 0.92 -21.01 -25.36
C GLU A 85 1.81 -20.59 -24.17
N ASP A 86 1.21 -20.48 -22.99
CA ASP A 86 1.86 -19.96 -21.78
C ASP A 86 1.29 -20.67 -20.54
N ASP A 87 2.13 -20.92 -19.53
CA ASP A 87 1.76 -21.54 -18.26
C ASP A 87 2.36 -20.73 -17.11
N TRP A 88 1.55 -20.39 -16.10
CA TRP A 88 1.99 -19.66 -14.91
C TRP A 88 3.15 -20.37 -14.19
N ARG A 89 3.26 -21.69 -14.30
CA ARG A 89 4.37 -22.47 -13.73
C ARG A 89 5.70 -22.12 -14.39
N TRP A 90 5.71 -21.79 -15.67
CA TRP A 90 6.92 -21.32 -16.37
C TRP A 90 7.35 -19.95 -15.84
N HIS A 91 6.39 -19.05 -15.63
CA HIS A 91 6.65 -17.75 -15.02
C HIS A 91 7.16 -17.86 -13.56
N MET A 92 6.60 -18.80 -12.77
CA MET A 92 7.11 -19.09 -11.42
C MET A 92 8.55 -19.60 -11.47
N TYR A 93 8.86 -20.55 -12.35
CA TYR A 93 10.22 -21.09 -12.52
C TYR A 93 11.24 -20.00 -12.89
N ASP A 94 10.90 -19.13 -13.85
CA ASP A 94 11.76 -18.03 -14.25
C ASP A 94 11.99 -17.02 -13.10
N THR A 95 10.98 -16.83 -12.25
CA THR A 95 11.08 -15.98 -11.05
C THR A 95 12.00 -16.60 -10.00
N VAL A 96 11.86 -17.89 -9.70
CA VAL A 96 12.72 -18.61 -8.74
C VAL A 96 14.17 -18.60 -9.21
N LYS A 97 14.41 -18.93 -10.48
CA LYS A 97 15.74 -18.90 -11.08
C LYS A 97 16.32 -17.48 -11.10
N GLY A 98 15.52 -16.47 -11.43
CA GLY A 98 15.94 -15.07 -11.45
C GLY A 98 16.25 -14.50 -10.07
N SER A 99 15.62 -15.04 -9.02
CA SER A 99 15.90 -14.69 -7.63
C SER A 99 17.16 -15.33 -7.04
N ASP A 100 17.92 -16.09 -7.86
CA ASP A 100 19.08 -16.87 -7.42
C ASP A 100 18.74 -17.86 -6.29
N TRP A 101 17.52 -18.41 -6.32
CA TRP A 101 16.99 -19.37 -5.32
C TRP A 101 16.85 -18.81 -3.89
N LEU A 102 16.93 -17.49 -3.71
CA LEU A 102 16.75 -16.82 -2.42
C LEU A 102 15.32 -16.31 -2.20
N GLY A 103 14.48 -16.34 -3.24
CA GLY A 103 13.06 -16.02 -3.12
C GLY A 103 12.28 -17.09 -2.38
N ASP A 104 11.24 -16.67 -1.65
CA ASP A 104 10.24 -17.57 -1.08
C ASP A 104 9.40 -18.18 -2.21
N GLN A 105 9.17 -19.51 -2.18
CA GLN A 105 8.43 -20.25 -3.22
C GLN A 105 6.96 -20.44 -2.83
#